data_AF-R7WR34-F1
#
_entry.id   AF-R7WR34-F1
#
_cell.length_a   1.000
_cell.length_b   1.000
_cell.length_c   1.000
_cell.angle_alpha   90.00
_cell.angle_beta   90.00
_cell.angle_gamma   90.00
#
_symmetry.space_group_name_H-M   'P 1'
#
loop_
_entity.id
_entity.type
_entity.pdbx_description
1 polymer ?
#
loop_
_entity_poly.entity_id
_entity_poly.type
_entity_poly.pdbx_seq_one_letter_code
_entity_poly.pdbx_strand_id
1 'polypeptide(L)'
;MFQAAVVAAVLAGSVVVTPSAATPLDAVLDVPRDNVTSEHAGGVASALPTDVAILGGLLDRARSDGVAPERYSALLHQYWLAVAANEAGLDLNAWDPQAGLAANERNLAATFSYYQRLALGHPDFLWTGQGGMAGPSFAAGIMDVDLGRVVLDVHAARDAIHHIVATLDAATAPATAHLPGDVRAVLAVGADITAEDIAWFQIQVIAMSKHIFTDLIPQHEAYLAGGLAAIAEMHEARLIDDRALAAWQLVDSGEPDAVVLGNQELLHREQYTSIGDQWDAAANYRGGEEDRGPIGRALTYLSTVAADPAVPGAIPPREASPLTLTAADVTGEELPGPTWRLQTPLSAFNWADRDDRWRYITERMVPAYRWTKENSPEQWRAAMSVPIDQQILSQRAMLRLPAVLQSVARTTKLTYE
;
A
#
# COMPACT_ATOMS: atom_id res chain seq x y z
N MET A 1 14.25 -90.68 5.33
CA MET A 1 15.07 -89.57 4.81
C MET A 1 14.17 -88.34 4.70
N PHE A 2 14.52 -87.25 5.41
CA PHE A 2 13.97 -85.86 5.38
C PHE A 2 12.50 -85.69 5.87
N GLN A 3 12.10 -85.03 6.98
CA GLN A 3 12.50 -83.75 7.68
C GLN A 3 12.52 -82.54 6.73
N ALA A 4 11.96 -81.34 6.99
CA ALA A 4 11.46 -80.65 8.20
C ALA A 4 10.52 -79.48 7.75
N ALA A 5 9.44 -79.16 8.47
CA ALA A 5 9.29 -78.10 9.49
C ALA A 5 9.20 -76.64 8.97
N VAL A 6 8.07 -76.01 9.32
CA VAL A 6 7.70 -74.60 9.11
C VAL A 6 8.40 -73.72 10.15
N VAL A 7 8.95 -72.58 9.73
CA VAL A 7 9.44 -71.52 10.62
C VAL A 7 8.71 -70.22 10.27
N ALA A 8 8.00 -69.67 11.26
CA ALA A 8 7.45 -68.32 11.24
C ALA A 8 8.52 -67.34 11.78
N ALA A 9 8.80 -66.27 11.04
CA ALA A 9 9.68 -65.19 11.46
C ALA A 9 8.86 -63.91 11.69
N VAL A 10 8.84 -63.45 12.94
CA VAL A 10 8.36 -62.12 13.35
C VAL A 10 9.49 -61.13 13.11
N LEU A 11 9.28 -60.14 12.25
CA LEU A 11 10.18 -58.99 12.09
C LEU A 11 9.53 -57.79 12.76
N ALA A 12 10.01 -57.44 13.96
CA ALA A 12 9.76 -56.15 14.58
C ALA A 12 10.67 -55.11 13.90
N GLY A 13 10.08 -54.23 13.10
CA GLY A 13 10.76 -53.07 12.54
C GLY A 13 10.76 -51.93 13.56
N SER A 14 11.91 -51.65 14.16
CA SER A 14 12.16 -50.43 14.93
C SER A 14 12.32 -49.27 13.96
N VAL A 15 11.33 -48.38 13.91
CA VAL A 15 11.47 -47.07 13.29
C VAL A 15 12.33 -46.21 14.22
N VAL A 16 13.56 -45.95 13.81
CA VAL A 16 14.39 -44.92 14.44
C VAL A 16 13.88 -43.56 13.96
N VAL A 17 13.03 -42.93 14.76
CA VAL A 17 12.72 -41.51 14.62
C VAL A 17 13.93 -40.76 15.18
N THR A 18 14.78 -40.22 14.31
CA THR A 18 15.78 -39.23 14.72
C THR A 18 15.04 -37.96 15.13
N PRO A 19 15.18 -37.46 16.37
CA PRO A 19 14.62 -36.16 16.73
C PRO A 19 15.36 -35.10 15.91
N SER A 20 14.63 -34.34 15.10
CA SER A 20 15.14 -33.07 14.59
C SER A 20 15.55 -32.25 15.80
N ALA A 21 16.83 -31.89 15.92
CA ALA A 21 17.30 -31.05 17.02
C ALA A 21 16.45 -29.78 17.03
N ALA A 22 15.74 -29.53 18.13
CA ALA A 22 14.94 -28.32 18.29
C ALA A 22 15.86 -27.11 18.16
N THR A 23 15.46 -26.12 17.37
CA THR A 23 16.21 -24.87 17.22
C THR A 23 16.51 -24.28 18.60
N PRO A 24 17.79 -24.08 18.96
CA PRO A 24 18.15 -23.47 20.25
C PRO A 24 17.55 -22.07 20.35
N LEU A 25 17.01 -21.70 21.52
CA LEU A 25 16.41 -20.38 21.74
C LEU A 25 17.43 -19.26 21.48
N ASP A 26 18.68 -19.44 21.90
CA ASP A 26 19.76 -18.46 21.67
C ASP A 26 20.00 -18.15 20.18
N ALA A 27 19.62 -19.04 19.26
CA ALA A 27 19.78 -18.82 17.83
C ALA A 27 18.70 -17.89 17.24
N VAL A 28 17.63 -17.61 17.97
CA VAL A 28 16.50 -16.77 17.53
C VAL A 28 16.34 -15.50 18.37
N LEU A 29 17.17 -15.32 19.40
CA LEU A 29 17.26 -14.08 20.18
C LEU A 29 18.19 -13.08 19.50
N ASP A 30 17.88 -11.80 19.64
CA ASP A 30 18.67 -10.67 19.16
C ASP A 30 18.95 -10.71 17.64
N VAL A 31 18.13 -11.45 16.90
CA VAL A 31 18.19 -11.57 15.44
C VAL A 31 17.83 -10.23 14.78
N PRO A 32 18.60 -9.75 13.79
CA PRO A 32 18.26 -8.54 13.07
C PRO A 32 17.01 -8.75 12.20
N ARG A 33 16.17 -7.71 12.12
CA ARG A 33 15.08 -7.64 11.14
C ARG A 33 15.62 -6.98 9.86
N ASP A 34 16.13 -7.78 8.95
CA ASP A 34 16.83 -7.33 7.73
C ASP A 34 15.90 -6.98 6.56
N ASN A 35 14.59 -7.24 6.69
CA ASN A 35 13.60 -6.96 5.65
C ASN A 35 12.36 -6.21 6.19
N VAL A 36 12.58 -5.26 7.11
CA VAL A 36 11.47 -4.47 7.71
C VAL A 36 10.68 -3.66 6.69
N THR A 37 11.33 -3.15 5.64
CA THR A 37 10.68 -2.38 4.55
C THR A 37 10.00 -3.27 3.51
N SER A 38 10.08 -4.60 3.68
CA SER A 38 9.38 -5.58 2.86
C SER A 38 9.71 -5.52 1.36
N GLU A 39 10.95 -5.17 1.01
CA GLU A 39 11.41 -5.06 -0.38
C GLU A 39 11.82 -6.39 -1.00
N HIS A 40 11.95 -7.45 -0.18
CA HIS A 40 12.35 -8.79 -0.58
C HIS A 40 11.37 -9.87 -0.12
N ALA A 41 11.51 -11.06 -0.71
CA ALA A 41 10.81 -12.27 -0.30
C ALA A 41 11.03 -12.62 1.19
N GLY A 42 10.10 -13.39 1.76
CA GLY A 42 10.14 -13.82 3.16
C GLY A 42 9.47 -12.84 4.11
N GLY A 43 9.69 -13.06 5.41
CA GLY A 43 9.22 -12.18 6.47
C GLY A 43 10.21 -11.05 6.80
N VAL A 44 10.22 -10.61 8.05
CA VAL A 44 11.03 -9.47 8.52
C VAL A 44 12.47 -9.82 8.84
N ALA A 45 12.76 -11.11 9.08
CA ALA A 45 14.10 -11.61 9.39
C ALA A 45 14.39 -12.88 8.58
N SER A 46 15.32 -12.80 7.64
CA SER A 46 15.67 -13.92 6.74
C SER A 46 16.20 -15.16 7.47
N ALA A 47 16.76 -14.98 8.67
CA ALA A 47 17.28 -16.07 9.50
C ALA A 47 16.19 -16.89 10.21
N LEU A 48 14.93 -16.40 10.23
CA LEU A 48 13.82 -17.06 10.91
C LEU A 48 12.91 -17.78 9.90
N PRO A 49 12.28 -18.90 10.30
CA PRO A 49 11.29 -19.57 9.45
C PRO A 49 10.01 -18.73 9.34
N THR A 50 9.10 -19.16 8.47
CA THR A 50 7.74 -18.61 8.33
C THR A 50 6.65 -19.57 8.84
N ASP A 51 7.04 -20.70 9.44
CA ASP A 51 6.11 -21.70 9.99
C ASP A 51 5.57 -21.24 11.35
N VAL A 52 4.26 -21.04 11.43
CA VAL A 52 3.56 -20.53 12.62
C VAL A 52 3.77 -21.43 13.84
N ALA A 53 3.77 -22.76 13.67
CA ALA A 53 3.90 -23.69 14.79
C ALA A 53 5.32 -23.67 15.36
N ILE A 54 6.34 -23.59 14.50
CA ILE A 54 7.73 -23.46 14.94
C ILE A 54 7.96 -22.14 15.66
N LEU A 55 7.51 -21.03 15.05
CA LEU A 55 7.67 -19.69 15.63
C LEU A 55 6.92 -19.56 16.97
N GLY A 56 5.69 -20.08 17.05
CA GLY A 56 4.88 -20.08 18.26
C GLY A 56 5.54 -20.87 19.40
N GLY A 57 6.06 -22.07 19.11
CA GLY A 57 6.77 -22.86 20.13
C GLY A 57 8.05 -22.19 20.64
N LEU A 58 8.76 -21.43 19.79
CA LEU A 58 9.92 -20.64 20.20
C LEU A 58 9.52 -19.43 21.06
N LEU A 59 8.41 -18.75 20.73
CA LEU A 59 7.89 -17.63 21.53
C LEU A 59 7.41 -18.10 22.90
N ASP A 60 6.66 -19.18 22.97
CA ASP A 60 6.19 -19.72 24.25
C ASP A 60 7.35 -20.08 25.17
N ARG A 61 8.43 -20.62 24.60
CA ARG A 61 9.67 -20.88 25.32
C ARG A 61 10.37 -19.59 25.78
N ALA A 62 10.48 -18.58 24.90
CA ALA A 62 11.06 -17.29 25.27
C ALA A 62 10.31 -16.63 26.44
N ARG A 63 8.97 -16.66 26.40
CA ARG A 63 8.09 -16.17 27.46
C ARG A 63 8.24 -16.98 28.74
N SER A 64 8.27 -18.31 28.67
CA SER A 64 8.42 -19.18 29.85
C SER A 64 9.77 -19.02 30.54
N ASP A 65 10.82 -18.77 29.74
CA ASP A 65 12.18 -18.57 30.23
C ASP A 65 12.40 -17.14 30.77
N GLY A 66 11.37 -16.28 30.74
CA GLY A 66 11.42 -14.91 31.26
C GLY A 66 12.35 -14.00 30.47
N VAL A 67 12.57 -14.30 29.19
CA VAL A 67 13.39 -13.46 28.31
C VAL A 67 12.70 -12.10 28.14
N ALA A 68 13.46 -11.01 28.11
CA ALA A 68 12.90 -9.68 27.86
C ALA A 68 12.38 -9.57 26.40
N PRO A 69 11.19 -8.98 26.16
CA PRO A 69 10.60 -8.87 24.81
C PRO A 69 11.51 -8.28 23.75
N GLU A 70 12.35 -7.29 24.09
CA GLU A 70 13.29 -6.72 23.13
C GLU A 70 14.24 -7.75 22.52
N ARG A 71 14.62 -8.78 23.30
CA ARG A 71 15.54 -9.81 22.83
C ARG A 71 14.90 -10.79 21.87
N TYR A 72 13.58 -10.93 21.85
CA TYR A 72 12.88 -11.77 20.87
C TYR A 72 12.01 -10.95 19.90
N SER A 73 12.31 -9.66 19.75
CA SER A 73 11.58 -8.72 18.89
C SER A 73 11.38 -9.25 17.45
N ALA A 74 12.44 -9.74 16.81
CA ALA A 74 12.35 -10.30 15.46
C ALA A 74 11.47 -11.55 15.41
N LEU A 75 11.58 -12.44 16.42
CA LEU A 75 10.76 -13.64 16.53
C LEU A 75 9.28 -13.29 16.72
N LEU A 76 8.96 -12.31 17.57
CA LEU A 76 7.59 -11.85 17.81
C LEU A 76 6.97 -11.25 16.55
N HIS A 77 7.71 -10.39 15.85
CA HIS A 77 7.24 -9.78 14.61
C HIS A 77 7.05 -10.83 13.51
N GLN A 78 8.03 -11.73 13.35
CA GLN A 78 7.97 -12.82 12.38
C GLN A 78 6.79 -13.77 12.64
N TYR A 79 6.52 -14.10 13.90
CA TYR A 79 5.37 -14.93 14.28
C TYR A 79 4.04 -14.29 13.89
N TRP A 80 3.79 -13.05 14.32
CA TRP A 80 2.52 -12.39 14.00
C TRP A 80 2.36 -12.12 12.51
N LEU A 81 3.46 -11.89 11.79
CA LEU A 81 3.46 -11.83 10.33
C LEU A 81 3.12 -13.17 9.68
N ALA A 82 3.66 -14.28 10.19
CA ALA A 82 3.35 -15.61 9.70
C ALA A 82 1.88 -15.99 9.97
N VAL A 83 1.34 -15.63 11.14
CA VAL A 83 -0.09 -15.77 11.47
C VAL A 83 -0.94 -14.99 10.46
N ALA A 84 -0.65 -13.68 10.30
CA ALA A 84 -1.34 -12.81 9.37
C ALA A 84 -1.32 -13.36 7.93
N ALA A 85 -0.16 -13.80 7.46
CA ALA A 85 0.00 -14.37 6.13
C ALA A 85 -0.81 -15.66 5.97
N ASN A 86 -0.79 -16.55 6.96
CA ASN A 86 -1.57 -17.79 6.94
C ASN A 86 -3.09 -17.51 6.88
N GLU A 87 -3.61 -16.60 7.71
CA GLU A 87 -5.03 -16.20 7.70
C GLU A 87 -5.46 -15.48 6.41
N ALA A 88 -4.52 -14.77 5.78
CA ALA A 88 -4.72 -14.14 4.48
C ALA A 88 -4.63 -15.14 3.30
N GLY A 89 -4.06 -16.33 3.50
CA GLY A 89 -3.77 -17.29 2.43
C GLY A 89 -2.55 -16.90 1.58
N LEU A 90 -1.58 -16.22 2.19
CA LEU A 90 -0.36 -15.71 1.57
C LEU A 90 0.85 -16.60 1.93
N ASP A 91 1.73 -16.83 0.96
CA ASP A 91 3.04 -17.44 1.20
C ASP A 91 4.12 -16.34 1.22
N LEU A 92 4.66 -16.05 2.41
CA LEU A 92 5.69 -15.03 2.59
C LEU A 92 6.95 -15.31 1.75
N ASN A 93 7.33 -16.57 1.57
CA ASN A 93 8.55 -16.93 0.83
C ASN A 93 8.35 -16.77 -0.69
N ALA A 94 7.11 -16.87 -1.18
CA ALA A 94 6.76 -16.60 -2.56
C ALA A 94 6.41 -15.12 -2.81
N TRP A 95 6.18 -14.33 -1.76
CA TRP A 95 5.85 -12.91 -1.87
C TRP A 95 7.12 -12.05 -2.04
N ASP A 96 7.66 -12.04 -3.25
CA ASP A 96 8.77 -11.19 -3.67
C ASP A 96 8.30 -10.00 -4.53
N PRO A 97 8.34 -8.76 -4.02
CA PRO A 97 8.02 -7.59 -4.84
C PRO A 97 8.87 -7.48 -6.11
N GLN A 98 10.13 -7.93 -6.09
CA GLN A 98 11.06 -7.85 -7.21
C GLN A 98 10.64 -8.75 -8.40
N ALA A 99 9.79 -9.75 -8.15
CA ALA A 99 9.22 -10.60 -9.20
C ALA A 99 8.15 -9.88 -10.06
N GLY A 100 7.82 -8.62 -9.71
CA GLY A 100 6.91 -7.77 -10.46
C GLY A 100 5.44 -8.10 -10.28
N LEU A 101 4.57 -7.35 -10.97
CA LEU A 101 3.13 -7.41 -10.79
C LEU A 101 2.52 -8.79 -11.05
N ALA A 102 2.89 -9.45 -12.15
CA ALA A 102 2.30 -10.73 -12.53
C ALA A 102 2.50 -11.82 -11.47
N ALA A 103 3.64 -11.82 -10.77
CA ALA A 103 3.91 -12.75 -9.67
C ALA A 103 3.13 -12.39 -8.39
N ASN A 104 2.78 -11.12 -8.21
CA ASN A 104 2.20 -10.58 -6.97
C ASN A 104 0.70 -10.25 -7.06
N GLU A 105 0.07 -10.38 -8.22
CA GLU A 105 -1.35 -10.06 -8.41
C GLU A 105 -2.25 -10.81 -7.41
N ARG A 106 -1.99 -12.10 -7.20
CA ARG A 106 -2.73 -12.90 -6.21
C ARG A 106 -2.45 -12.45 -4.78
N ASN A 107 -1.23 -12.01 -4.48
CA ASN A 107 -0.89 -11.51 -3.15
C ASN A 107 -1.67 -10.21 -2.87
N LEU A 108 -1.70 -9.27 -3.82
CA LEU A 108 -2.48 -8.03 -3.71
C LEU A 108 -3.98 -8.33 -3.48
N ALA A 109 -4.54 -9.22 -4.29
CA ALA A 109 -5.93 -9.65 -4.17
C ALA A 109 -6.23 -10.28 -2.79
N ALA A 110 -5.38 -11.20 -2.34
CA ALA A 110 -5.51 -11.86 -1.05
C ALA A 110 -5.39 -10.87 0.13
N THR A 111 -4.44 -9.93 0.07
CA THR A 111 -4.26 -8.85 1.06
C THR A 111 -5.54 -8.03 1.21
N PHE A 112 -6.09 -7.48 0.13
CA PHE A 112 -7.29 -6.63 0.24
C PHE A 112 -8.54 -7.43 0.57
N SER A 113 -8.65 -8.68 0.12
CA SER A 113 -9.70 -9.57 0.58
C SER A 113 -9.61 -9.80 2.09
N TYR A 114 -8.40 -9.92 2.63
CA TYR A 114 -8.21 -10.13 4.06
C TYR A 114 -8.61 -8.89 4.85
N TYR A 115 -8.26 -7.70 4.37
CA TYR A 115 -8.64 -6.43 5.00
C TYR A 115 -10.17 -6.29 5.08
N GLN A 116 -10.88 -6.66 4.01
CA GLN A 116 -12.35 -6.68 3.99
C GLN A 116 -12.93 -7.72 4.96
N ARG A 117 -12.33 -8.92 5.06
CA ARG A 117 -12.75 -9.93 6.05
C ARG A 117 -12.59 -9.43 7.48
N LEU A 118 -11.44 -8.85 7.81
CA LEU A 118 -11.18 -8.27 9.14
C LEU A 118 -12.20 -7.19 9.47
N ALA A 119 -12.46 -6.24 8.56
CA ALA A 119 -13.42 -5.18 8.78
C ALA A 119 -14.87 -5.67 8.94
N LEU A 120 -15.26 -6.71 8.20
CA LEU A 120 -16.59 -7.31 8.30
C LEU A 120 -16.77 -8.10 9.61
N GLY A 121 -15.73 -8.79 10.07
CA GLY A 121 -15.73 -9.53 11.33
C GLY A 121 -15.60 -8.63 12.57
N HIS A 122 -14.89 -7.52 12.42
CA HIS A 122 -14.57 -6.57 13.50
C HIS A 122 -14.86 -5.13 13.03
N PRO A 123 -16.12 -4.67 13.16
CA PRO A 123 -16.55 -3.37 12.63
C PRO A 123 -15.81 -2.14 13.19
N ASP A 124 -15.05 -2.30 14.27
CA ASP A 124 -14.23 -1.25 14.87
C ASP A 124 -12.83 -1.14 14.23
N PHE A 125 -12.45 -2.08 13.36
CA PHE A 125 -11.22 -2.03 12.57
C PHE A 125 -11.41 -1.16 11.31
N LEU A 126 -11.69 0.12 11.52
CA LEU A 126 -11.96 1.08 10.45
C LEU A 126 -10.77 1.22 9.48
N TRP A 127 -9.54 1.08 9.96
CA TRP A 127 -8.33 1.10 9.13
C TRP A 127 -8.36 -0.03 8.09
N THR A 128 -8.56 -1.29 8.52
CA THR A 128 -8.68 -2.42 7.57
C THR A 128 -9.85 -2.22 6.61
N GLY A 129 -10.97 -1.64 7.08
CA GLY A 129 -12.11 -1.40 6.21
C GLY A 129 -11.86 -0.34 5.14
N GLN A 130 -11.16 0.74 5.49
CA GLN A 130 -10.73 1.75 4.53
C GLN A 130 -9.73 1.19 3.53
N GLY A 131 -8.69 0.49 4.01
CA GLY A 131 -7.70 -0.17 3.16
C GLY A 131 -8.34 -1.22 2.24
N GLY A 132 -9.30 -1.99 2.74
CA GLY A 132 -10.06 -2.98 1.98
C GLY A 132 -10.90 -2.36 0.86
N MET A 133 -11.49 -1.18 1.06
CA MET A 133 -12.25 -0.49 0.01
C MET A 133 -11.37 0.33 -0.95
N ALA A 134 -10.26 0.91 -0.49
CA ALA A 134 -9.36 1.67 -1.36
C ALA A 134 -8.41 0.75 -2.17
N GLY A 135 -8.10 -0.42 -1.64
CA GLY A 135 -7.19 -1.41 -2.23
C GLY A 135 -7.48 -1.82 -3.67
N PRO A 136 -8.73 -2.12 -4.06
CA PRO A 136 -9.07 -2.48 -5.44
C PRO A 136 -8.68 -1.41 -6.47
N SER A 137 -8.91 -0.14 -6.16
CA SER A 137 -8.52 0.97 -7.05
C SER A 137 -7.01 1.13 -7.14
N PHE A 138 -6.29 0.86 -6.05
CA PHE A 138 -4.84 0.86 -6.02
C PHE A 138 -4.27 -0.29 -6.87
N ALA A 139 -4.73 -1.53 -6.65
CA ALA A 139 -4.33 -2.70 -7.43
C ALA A 139 -4.61 -2.52 -8.93
N ALA A 140 -5.81 -2.04 -9.28
CA ALA A 140 -6.15 -1.72 -10.66
C ALA A 140 -5.22 -0.67 -11.27
N GLY A 141 -4.89 0.39 -10.51
CA GLY A 141 -3.93 1.40 -10.92
C GLY A 141 -2.55 0.83 -11.28
N ILE A 142 -2.01 -0.07 -10.45
CA ILE A 142 -0.73 -0.76 -10.73
C ILE A 142 -0.83 -1.59 -12.03
N MET A 143 -1.95 -2.30 -12.22
CA MET A 143 -2.20 -3.10 -13.42
C MET A 143 -2.42 -2.27 -14.69
N ASP A 144 -2.94 -1.05 -14.56
CA ASP A 144 -3.16 -0.15 -15.68
C ASP A 144 -1.93 0.68 -16.03
N VAL A 145 -0.99 0.84 -15.11
CA VAL A 145 0.35 1.35 -15.43
C VAL A 145 1.06 0.42 -16.44
N ASP A 146 0.79 -0.89 -16.39
CA ASP A 146 1.22 -1.84 -17.43
C ASP A 146 0.51 -1.62 -18.78
N LEU A 147 -0.76 -1.22 -18.75
CA LEU A 147 -1.45 -0.75 -19.97
C LEU A 147 -0.83 0.56 -20.44
N GLY A 148 -0.43 1.46 -19.53
CA GLY A 148 0.37 2.65 -19.80
C GLY A 148 1.70 2.31 -20.45
N ARG A 149 2.38 1.23 -20.06
CA ARG A 149 3.59 0.72 -20.73
C ARG A 149 3.33 0.32 -22.18
N VAL A 150 2.14 -0.20 -22.49
CA VAL A 150 1.71 -0.54 -23.87
C VAL A 150 1.20 0.70 -24.63
N VAL A 151 0.56 1.65 -23.93
CA VAL A 151 -0.06 2.87 -24.51
C VAL A 151 0.96 4.00 -24.71
N LEU A 152 1.94 4.17 -23.84
CA LEU A 152 3.07 5.11 -23.99
C LEU A 152 4.04 4.64 -25.09
N ASP A 153 3.96 3.38 -25.50
CA ASP A 153 4.64 2.88 -26.69
C ASP A 153 3.84 3.19 -27.99
N VAL A 154 2.57 3.59 -27.86
CA VAL A 154 1.82 4.15 -28.99
C VAL A 154 2.39 5.53 -29.25
N HIS A 155 3.14 5.66 -30.34
CA HIS A 155 3.78 6.89 -30.80
C HIS A 155 2.82 8.09 -30.74
N ALA A 156 1.52 7.88 -30.98
CA ALA A 156 0.48 8.91 -30.88
C ALA A 156 0.35 9.60 -29.50
N ALA A 157 0.60 8.91 -28.38
CA ALA A 157 0.56 9.54 -27.05
C ALA A 157 1.79 10.44 -26.84
N ARG A 158 2.98 9.97 -27.25
CA ARG A 158 4.21 10.77 -27.26
C ARG A 158 4.08 11.97 -28.18
N ASP A 159 3.55 11.78 -29.39
CA ASP A 159 3.31 12.83 -30.37
C ASP A 159 2.32 13.87 -29.86
N ALA A 160 1.26 13.45 -29.16
CA ALA A 160 0.30 14.37 -28.54
C ALA A 160 0.94 15.22 -27.43
N ILE A 161 1.75 14.62 -26.56
CA ILE A 161 2.49 15.35 -25.52
C ILE A 161 3.49 16.33 -26.17
N HIS A 162 4.27 15.86 -27.15
CA HIS A 162 5.20 16.73 -27.90
C HIS A 162 4.47 17.87 -28.60
N HIS A 163 3.28 17.63 -29.15
CA HIS A 163 2.48 18.67 -29.79
C HIS A 163 1.93 19.68 -28.79
N ILE A 164 1.49 19.24 -27.60
CA ILE A 164 1.07 20.12 -26.50
C ILE A 164 2.24 20.99 -26.07
N VAL A 165 3.41 20.39 -25.79
CA VAL A 165 4.63 21.12 -25.41
C VAL A 165 5.03 22.11 -26.49
N ALA A 166 5.10 21.69 -27.76
CA ALA A 166 5.45 22.57 -28.87
C ALA A 166 4.45 23.72 -29.05
N THR A 167 3.15 23.48 -28.81
CA THR A 167 2.12 24.52 -28.87
C THR A 167 2.26 25.51 -27.72
N LEU A 168 2.54 25.02 -26.51
CA LEU A 168 2.77 25.87 -25.32
C LEU A 168 4.06 26.69 -25.47
N ASP A 169 5.13 26.09 -26.00
CA ASP A 169 6.42 26.76 -26.20
C ASP A 169 6.42 27.70 -27.42
N ALA A 170 5.51 27.51 -28.38
CA ALA A 170 5.30 28.45 -29.50
C ALA A 170 4.61 29.76 -29.05
N ALA A 171 4.03 29.81 -27.85
CA ALA A 171 3.34 30.97 -27.31
C ALA A 171 4.28 31.89 -26.48
N THR A 172 5.10 32.69 -27.17
CA THR A 172 5.80 33.93 -26.69
C THR A 172 6.64 33.95 -25.41
N ALA A 173 6.82 32.84 -24.70
CA ALA A 173 7.87 32.50 -23.73
C ALA A 173 7.75 30.97 -23.50
N PRO A 174 8.76 30.24 -22.98
CA PRO A 174 8.52 28.83 -22.63
C PRO A 174 7.52 28.77 -21.48
N ALA A 175 6.22 28.75 -21.81
CA ALA A 175 5.13 28.72 -20.85
C ALA A 175 5.25 27.53 -19.91
N THR A 176 5.88 26.46 -20.40
CA THR A 176 6.25 25.28 -19.65
C THR A 176 7.18 25.56 -18.46
N ALA A 177 8.02 26.60 -18.49
CA ALA A 177 8.93 26.93 -17.39
C ALA A 177 8.22 27.46 -16.14
N HIS A 178 7.02 28.04 -16.32
CA HIS A 178 6.25 28.67 -15.25
C HIS A 178 5.11 27.80 -14.71
N LEU A 179 4.80 26.68 -15.39
CA LEU A 179 3.82 25.71 -14.90
C LEU A 179 4.22 25.13 -13.54
N PRO A 180 3.27 24.61 -12.73
CA PRO A 180 3.57 23.91 -11.49
C PRO A 180 4.58 22.77 -11.65
N GLY A 181 5.42 22.56 -10.63
CA GLY A 181 6.59 21.67 -10.72
C GLY A 181 6.30 20.25 -11.21
N ASP A 182 5.24 19.61 -10.72
CA ASP A 182 4.87 18.25 -11.15
C ASP A 182 4.33 18.19 -12.59
N VAL A 183 3.63 19.24 -13.03
CA VAL A 183 3.22 19.36 -14.44
C VAL A 183 4.46 19.50 -15.32
N ARG A 184 5.45 20.29 -14.90
CA ARG A 184 6.74 20.39 -15.61
C ARG A 184 7.47 19.05 -15.63
N ALA A 185 7.48 18.30 -14.53
CA ALA A 185 8.11 16.99 -14.48
C ALA A 185 7.50 16.03 -15.51
N VAL A 186 6.17 15.96 -15.60
CA VAL A 186 5.48 15.14 -16.62
C VAL A 186 5.81 15.60 -18.03
N LEU A 187 5.80 16.92 -18.30
CA LEU A 187 6.10 17.44 -19.64
C LEU A 187 7.57 17.23 -20.03
N ALA A 188 8.49 17.35 -19.06
CA ALA A 188 9.92 17.19 -19.28
C ALA A 188 10.31 15.75 -19.60
N VAL A 189 9.73 14.77 -18.89
CA VAL A 189 10.16 13.36 -19.01
C VAL A 189 9.12 12.47 -19.70
N GLY A 190 7.96 13.00 -20.09
CA GLY A 190 6.87 12.19 -20.64
C GLY A 190 7.27 11.38 -21.88
N ALA A 191 8.23 11.84 -22.66
CA ALA A 191 8.81 11.11 -23.79
C ALA A 191 9.93 10.12 -23.38
N ASP A 192 10.58 10.36 -22.23
CA ASP A 192 11.76 9.64 -21.75
C ASP A 192 11.44 8.52 -20.76
N ILE A 193 10.23 8.49 -20.19
CA ILE A 193 9.79 7.38 -19.32
C ILE A 193 9.82 6.08 -20.11
N THR A 194 10.61 5.13 -19.61
CA THR A 194 10.80 3.81 -20.22
C THR A 194 9.91 2.76 -19.58
N ALA A 195 9.82 1.60 -20.22
CA ALA A 195 9.22 0.40 -19.65
C ALA A 195 9.89 -0.05 -18.34
N GLU A 196 11.20 0.20 -18.19
CA GLU A 196 11.96 -0.13 -16.99
C GLU A 196 11.61 0.80 -15.82
N ASP A 197 11.45 2.10 -16.10
CA ASP A 197 11.00 3.09 -15.11
C ASP A 197 9.64 2.72 -14.52
N ILE A 198 8.73 2.30 -15.41
CA ILE A 198 7.40 1.83 -15.04
C ILE A 198 7.47 0.56 -14.19
N ALA A 199 8.24 -0.44 -14.63
CA ALA A 199 8.39 -1.70 -13.91
C ALA A 199 9.02 -1.47 -12.51
N TRP A 200 10.02 -0.60 -12.42
CA TRP A 200 10.62 -0.21 -11.16
C TRP A 200 9.58 0.43 -10.22
N PHE A 201 8.78 1.38 -10.72
CA PHE A 201 7.75 2.03 -9.91
C PHE A 201 6.69 1.03 -9.43
N GLN A 202 6.26 0.09 -10.27
CA GLN A 202 5.35 -0.98 -9.86
C GLN A 202 5.95 -1.85 -8.74
N ILE A 203 7.23 -2.22 -8.83
CA ILE A 203 7.94 -2.98 -7.78
C ILE A 203 7.90 -2.20 -6.46
N GLN A 204 8.19 -0.90 -6.47
CA GLN A 204 8.12 -0.07 -5.27
C GLN A 204 6.73 -0.06 -4.65
N VAL A 205 5.70 0.12 -5.47
CA VAL A 205 4.32 0.18 -5.00
C VAL A 205 3.84 -1.19 -4.45
N ILE A 206 4.30 -2.31 -5.02
CA ILE A 206 4.06 -3.65 -4.47
C ILE A 206 4.80 -3.84 -3.12
N ALA A 207 6.05 -3.38 -3.02
CA ALA A 207 6.80 -3.42 -1.77
C ALA A 207 6.13 -2.60 -0.67
N MET A 208 5.63 -1.39 -0.98
CA MET A 208 4.82 -0.59 -0.07
C MET A 208 3.59 -1.35 0.42
N SER A 209 2.85 -2.01 -0.47
CA SER A 209 1.69 -2.83 -0.09
C SER A 209 2.07 -3.95 0.88
N LYS A 210 3.21 -4.61 0.66
CA LYS A 210 3.73 -5.64 1.57
C LYS A 210 4.20 -5.06 2.89
N HIS A 211 4.79 -3.87 2.89
CA HIS A 211 5.24 -3.19 4.09
C HIS A 211 4.07 -2.77 4.99
N ILE A 212 2.99 -2.22 4.41
CA ILE A 212 1.75 -1.92 5.13
C ILE A 212 1.21 -3.19 5.81
N PHE A 213 1.13 -4.30 5.06
CA PHE A 213 0.70 -5.58 5.59
C PHE A 213 1.60 -6.03 6.74
N THR A 214 2.92 -5.97 6.54
CA THR A 214 3.94 -6.41 7.50
C THR A 214 3.99 -5.58 8.78
N ASP A 215 3.61 -4.30 8.72
CA ASP A 215 3.59 -3.44 9.90
C ASP A 215 2.27 -3.53 10.66
N LEU A 216 1.12 -3.40 9.99
CA LEU A 216 -0.16 -3.18 10.65
C LEU A 216 -0.98 -4.44 10.87
N ILE A 217 -0.92 -5.43 9.97
CA ILE A 217 -1.74 -6.65 10.12
C ILE A 217 -1.27 -7.53 11.29
N PRO A 218 0.04 -7.72 11.53
CA PRO A 218 0.52 -8.38 12.76
C PRO A 218 -0.05 -7.79 14.05
N GLN A 219 -0.25 -6.47 14.10
CA GLN A 219 -0.86 -5.81 15.25
C GLN A 219 -2.35 -6.20 15.39
N HIS A 220 -3.08 -6.25 14.28
CA HIS A 220 -4.48 -6.71 14.29
C HIS A 220 -4.59 -8.17 14.76
N GLU A 221 -3.73 -9.07 14.25
CA GLU A 221 -3.71 -10.47 14.69
C GLU A 221 -3.35 -10.61 16.17
N ALA A 222 -2.35 -9.88 16.63
CA ALA A 222 -1.95 -9.88 18.03
C ALA A 222 -3.11 -9.41 18.92
N TYR A 223 -3.78 -8.31 18.54
CA TYR A 223 -4.95 -7.80 19.27
C TYR A 223 -6.11 -8.79 19.26
N LEU A 224 -6.41 -9.44 18.13
CA LEU A 224 -7.47 -10.45 18.06
C LEU A 224 -7.20 -11.66 18.97
N ALA A 225 -5.94 -12.06 19.08
CA ALA A 225 -5.53 -13.22 19.88
C ALA A 225 -5.41 -12.92 21.38
N GLY A 226 -4.92 -11.73 21.76
CA GLY A 226 -4.55 -11.42 23.15
C GLY A 226 -4.93 -10.02 23.64
N GLY A 227 -5.72 -9.27 22.86
CA GLY A 227 -6.15 -7.91 23.19
C GLY A 227 -4.97 -6.95 23.43
N LEU A 228 -5.19 -5.96 24.30
CA LEU A 228 -4.15 -5.00 24.66
C LEU A 228 -2.90 -5.62 25.30
N ALA A 229 -2.98 -6.82 25.91
CA ALA A 229 -1.81 -7.47 26.48
C ALA A 229 -0.82 -7.89 25.38
N ALA A 230 -1.31 -8.40 24.25
CA ALA A 230 -0.46 -8.74 23.11
C ALA A 230 0.11 -7.49 22.42
N ILE A 231 -0.68 -6.40 22.34
CA ILE A 231 -0.18 -5.11 21.84
C ILE A 231 0.90 -4.53 22.76
N ALA A 232 0.73 -4.64 24.08
CA ALA A 232 1.73 -4.21 25.06
C ALA A 232 3.04 -5.00 24.89
N GLU A 233 2.98 -6.32 24.65
CA GLU A 233 4.17 -7.12 24.35
C GLU A 233 4.88 -6.64 23.07
N MET A 234 4.13 -6.29 22.01
CA MET A 234 4.71 -5.71 20.80
C MET A 234 5.39 -4.35 21.06
N HIS A 235 4.84 -3.54 21.96
CA HIS A 235 5.43 -2.26 22.39
C HIS A 235 6.70 -2.48 23.22
N GLU A 236 6.67 -3.38 24.20
CA GLU A 236 7.84 -3.76 25.00
C GLU A 236 8.96 -4.34 24.12
N ALA A 237 8.60 -5.08 23.07
CA ALA A 237 9.53 -5.59 22.07
C ALA A 237 10.02 -4.52 21.06
N ARG A 238 9.57 -3.26 21.20
CA ARG A 238 9.88 -2.11 20.31
C ARG A 238 9.51 -2.33 18.85
N LEU A 239 8.44 -3.08 18.61
CA LEU A 239 7.85 -3.26 17.26
C LEU A 239 6.93 -2.09 16.91
N ILE A 240 6.24 -1.58 17.92
CA ILE A 240 5.35 -0.42 17.81
C ILE A 240 5.79 0.65 18.81
N ASP A 241 5.48 1.91 18.49
CA ASP A 241 5.81 3.06 19.33
C ASP A 241 4.67 3.41 20.31
N ASP A 242 4.91 4.38 21.19
CA ASP A 242 3.92 4.87 22.17
C ASP A 242 2.63 5.33 21.48
N ARG A 243 2.76 5.91 20.28
CA ARG A 243 1.63 6.42 19.50
C ARG A 243 0.75 5.28 19.00
N ALA A 244 1.33 4.19 18.51
CA ALA A 244 0.59 3.00 18.11
C ALA A 244 -0.03 2.27 19.31
N LEU A 245 0.65 2.18 20.45
CA LEU A 245 0.05 1.63 21.67
C LEU A 245 -1.18 2.44 22.11
N ALA A 246 -1.07 3.77 22.12
CA ALA A 246 -2.18 4.65 22.43
C ALA A 246 -3.34 4.53 21.42
N ALA A 247 -3.02 4.35 20.12
CA ALA A 247 -4.02 4.10 19.09
C ALA A 247 -4.85 2.84 19.37
N TRP A 248 -4.19 1.73 19.75
CA TRP A 248 -4.89 0.50 20.13
C TRP A 248 -5.71 0.65 21.41
N GLN A 249 -5.24 1.41 22.40
CA GLN A 249 -6.03 1.73 23.60
C GLN A 249 -7.31 2.51 23.26
N LEU A 250 -7.24 3.41 22.28
CA LEU A 250 -8.41 4.14 21.79
C LEU A 250 -9.39 3.21 21.07
N VAL A 251 -8.90 2.27 20.26
CA VAL A 251 -9.73 1.24 19.60
C VAL A 251 -10.39 0.32 20.64
N ASP A 252 -9.63 -0.16 21.62
CA ASP A 252 -10.10 -1.07 22.68
C ASP A 252 -11.18 -0.44 23.57
N SER A 253 -11.19 0.89 23.71
CA SER A 253 -12.20 1.59 24.51
C SER A 253 -13.64 1.34 24.05
N GLY A 254 -13.85 1.03 22.77
CA GLY A 254 -15.17 0.87 22.15
C GLY A 254 -15.98 2.16 22.02
N GLU A 255 -15.47 3.30 22.51
CA GLU A 255 -16.14 4.59 22.40
C GLU A 255 -16.08 5.09 20.96
N PRO A 256 -17.22 5.39 20.29
CA PRO A 256 -17.25 5.60 18.84
C PRO A 256 -16.22 6.59 18.29
N ASP A 257 -16.09 7.78 18.91
CA ASP A 257 -15.14 8.79 18.44
C ASP A 257 -13.68 8.43 18.80
N ALA A 258 -13.45 7.69 19.89
CA ALA A 258 -12.13 7.18 20.24
C ALA A 258 -11.68 6.09 19.25
N VAL A 259 -12.58 5.18 18.88
CA VAL A 259 -12.33 4.17 17.85
C VAL A 259 -11.96 4.83 16.52
N VAL A 260 -12.65 5.90 16.12
CA VAL A 260 -12.28 6.67 14.92
C VAL A 260 -10.87 7.23 15.06
N LEU A 261 -10.57 7.90 16.17
CA LEU A 261 -9.25 8.50 16.40
C LEU A 261 -8.14 7.46 16.40
N GLY A 262 -8.30 6.33 17.10
CA GLY A 262 -7.33 5.25 17.14
C GLY A 262 -7.04 4.69 15.74
N ASN A 263 -8.07 4.45 14.93
CA ASN A 263 -7.87 4.00 13.56
C ASN A 263 -7.23 5.07 12.65
N GLN A 264 -7.51 6.36 12.88
CA GLN A 264 -6.81 7.45 12.19
C GLN A 264 -5.33 7.51 12.56
N GLU A 265 -4.98 7.20 13.81
CA GLU A 265 -3.58 7.11 14.24
C GLU A 265 -2.84 5.91 13.61
N LEU A 266 -3.51 4.77 13.48
CA LEU A 266 -2.98 3.63 12.71
C LEU A 266 -2.79 3.98 11.22
N LEU A 267 -3.74 4.70 10.63
CA LEU A 267 -3.61 5.20 9.26
C LEU A 267 -2.48 6.23 9.12
N HIS A 268 -2.28 7.10 10.12
CA HIS A 268 -1.15 8.01 10.12
C HIS A 268 0.18 7.25 10.15
N ARG A 269 0.29 6.21 10.99
CA ARG A 269 1.48 5.33 11.03
C ARG A 269 1.74 4.72 9.67
N GLU A 270 0.72 4.18 9.00
CA GLU A 270 0.85 3.69 7.63
C GLU A 270 1.51 4.73 6.74
N GLN A 271 0.92 5.92 6.68
CA GLN A 271 1.25 6.95 5.69
C GLN A 271 2.58 7.66 5.94
N TYR A 272 3.02 7.77 7.20
CA TYR A 272 4.24 8.49 7.60
C TYR A 272 5.40 7.59 8.03
N THR A 273 5.12 6.45 8.66
CA THR A 273 6.15 5.56 9.21
C THR A 273 6.41 4.38 8.29
N SER A 274 5.37 3.66 7.87
CA SER A 274 5.55 2.46 7.06
C SER A 274 5.96 2.84 5.63
N ILE A 275 5.12 3.57 4.88
CA ILE A 275 5.38 3.84 3.45
C ILE A 275 5.89 5.25 3.16
N GLY A 276 6.07 6.10 4.17
CA GLY A 276 6.48 7.49 4.00
C GLY A 276 7.80 7.60 3.23
N ASP A 277 8.85 6.95 3.73
CA ASP A 277 10.19 6.99 3.12
C ASP A 277 10.22 6.29 1.76
N GLN A 278 9.40 5.26 1.55
CA GLN A 278 9.28 4.58 0.26
C GLN A 278 8.65 5.51 -0.79
N TRP A 279 7.68 6.35 -0.42
CA TRP A 279 7.13 7.36 -1.33
C TRP A 279 8.15 8.44 -1.66
N ASP A 280 8.95 8.87 -0.70
CA ASP A 280 10.04 9.81 -0.94
C ASP A 280 11.08 9.20 -1.90
N ALA A 281 11.43 7.92 -1.72
CA ALA A 281 12.31 7.21 -2.64
C ALA A 281 11.71 7.09 -4.05
N ALA A 282 10.41 6.79 -4.16
CA ALA A 282 9.70 6.77 -5.44
C ALA A 282 9.70 8.13 -6.13
N ALA A 283 9.47 9.23 -5.39
CA ALA A 283 9.51 10.58 -5.91
C ALA A 283 10.92 11.03 -6.33
N ASN A 284 11.95 10.53 -5.65
CA ASN A 284 13.36 10.86 -5.93
C ASN A 284 14.00 9.95 -6.99
N TYR A 285 13.25 8.99 -7.54
CA TYR A 285 13.77 8.05 -8.52
C TYR A 285 14.35 8.74 -9.77
N ARG A 286 15.58 8.32 -10.12
CA ARG A 286 16.44 8.97 -11.14
C ARG A 286 16.66 10.47 -10.89
N GLY A 287 16.71 10.87 -9.62
CA GLY A 287 17.15 12.19 -9.16
C GLY A 287 18.63 12.24 -8.79
N GLY A 288 19.13 13.46 -8.61
CA GLY A 288 20.45 13.75 -8.08
C GLY A 288 20.36 14.38 -6.69
N GLU A 289 21.50 14.80 -6.14
CA GLU A 289 21.53 15.49 -4.83
C GLU A 289 20.79 16.85 -4.84
N GLU A 290 20.70 17.51 -6.01
CA GLU A 290 20.11 18.84 -6.16
C GLU A 290 18.69 18.84 -6.75
N ASP A 291 18.27 17.74 -7.41
CA ASP A 291 16.99 17.65 -8.12
C ASP A 291 16.19 16.41 -7.69
N ARG A 292 14.94 16.63 -7.24
CA ARG A 292 13.95 15.55 -7.04
C ARG A 292 13.70 14.88 -8.39
N GLY A 293 14.10 13.62 -8.53
CA GLY A 293 14.10 12.89 -9.80
C GLY A 293 12.85 13.13 -10.66
N PRO A 294 12.97 13.79 -11.82
CA PRO A 294 11.80 14.22 -12.58
C PRO A 294 10.96 13.05 -13.09
N ILE A 295 11.59 11.90 -13.35
CA ILE A 295 10.90 10.65 -13.69
C ILE A 295 10.07 10.16 -12.49
N GLY A 296 10.67 10.07 -11.30
CA GLY A 296 9.96 9.71 -10.08
C GLY A 296 8.75 10.60 -9.81
N ARG A 297 8.95 11.92 -9.83
CA ARG A 297 7.86 12.91 -9.67
C ARG A 297 6.76 12.75 -10.70
N ALA A 298 7.10 12.55 -11.97
CA ALA A 298 6.12 12.35 -13.03
C ALA A 298 5.29 11.07 -12.80
N LEU A 299 5.93 9.96 -12.44
CA LEU A 299 5.24 8.68 -12.19
C LEU A 299 4.30 8.78 -10.98
N THR A 300 4.75 9.36 -9.88
CA THR A 300 3.90 9.54 -8.69
C THR A 300 2.75 10.53 -8.97
N TYR A 301 2.98 11.58 -9.76
CA TYR A 301 1.94 12.54 -10.15
C TYR A 301 0.89 11.90 -11.07
N LEU A 302 1.31 11.15 -12.09
CA LEU A 302 0.40 10.42 -12.97
C LEU A 302 -0.44 9.40 -12.18
N SER A 303 0.15 8.75 -11.18
CA SER A 303 -0.61 7.89 -10.25
C SER A 303 -1.68 8.65 -9.47
N THR A 304 -1.44 9.93 -9.15
CA THR A 304 -2.40 10.81 -8.45
C THR A 304 -3.57 11.19 -9.34
N VAL A 305 -3.29 11.49 -10.62
CA VAL A 305 -4.32 11.81 -11.62
C VAL A 305 -5.22 10.60 -11.89
N ALA A 306 -4.60 9.42 -11.97
CA ALA A 306 -5.29 8.15 -12.17
C ALA A 306 -6.02 7.66 -10.90
N ALA A 307 -5.56 8.05 -9.71
CA ALA A 307 -6.15 7.65 -8.44
C ALA A 307 -7.63 8.02 -8.39
N ASP A 308 -8.45 7.05 -8.01
CA ASP A 308 -9.88 7.22 -7.90
C ASP A 308 -10.42 6.15 -6.95
N PRO A 309 -10.45 6.46 -5.63
CA PRO A 309 -10.70 5.48 -4.58
C PRO A 309 -12.05 4.78 -4.74
N ALA A 310 -12.07 3.45 -4.60
CA ALA A 310 -13.31 2.66 -4.65
C ALA A 310 -14.16 2.75 -3.37
N VAL A 311 -13.98 3.80 -2.57
CA VAL A 311 -14.79 4.11 -1.39
C VAL A 311 -16.06 4.84 -1.85
N PRO A 312 -17.28 4.32 -1.55
CA PRO A 312 -18.52 4.97 -1.95
C PRO A 312 -18.59 6.43 -1.46
N GLY A 313 -18.89 7.35 -2.37
CA GLY A 313 -18.98 8.79 -2.06
C GLY A 313 -17.65 9.53 -1.97
N ALA A 314 -16.50 8.84 -2.02
CA ALA A 314 -15.21 9.51 -2.16
C ALA A 314 -15.09 10.11 -3.57
N ILE A 315 -14.52 11.30 -3.65
CA ILE A 315 -14.22 11.96 -4.92
C ILE A 315 -12.71 11.85 -5.21
N PRO A 316 -12.31 11.71 -6.48
CA PRO A 316 -10.90 11.53 -6.83
C PRO A 316 -10.07 12.81 -6.59
N PRO A 317 -8.73 12.72 -6.45
CA PRO A 317 -7.86 13.87 -6.21
C PRO A 317 -8.05 15.02 -7.20
N ARG A 318 -8.27 14.69 -8.49
CA ARG A 318 -8.57 15.66 -9.56
C ARG A 318 -9.85 16.48 -9.35
N GLU A 319 -10.82 15.96 -8.59
CA GLU A 319 -12.04 16.71 -8.23
C GLU A 319 -11.90 17.38 -6.85
N ALA A 320 -11.22 16.73 -5.91
CA ALA A 320 -11.05 17.22 -4.54
C ALA A 320 -10.12 18.43 -4.42
N SER A 321 -9.06 18.45 -5.23
CA SER A 321 -8.06 19.51 -5.27
C SER A 321 -7.60 19.72 -6.71
N PRO A 322 -8.43 20.36 -7.55
CA PRO A 322 -8.11 20.58 -8.95
C PRO A 322 -7.03 21.66 -9.10
N LEU A 323 -6.06 21.41 -9.97
CA LEU A 323 -5.06 22.41 -10.31
C LEU A 323 -5.72 23.56 -11.07
N THR A 324 -5.48 24.77 -10.61
CA THR A 324 -5.90 26.00 -11.30
C THR A 324 -4.68 26.66 -11.93
N LEU A 325 -4.75 26.91 -13.23
CA LEU A 325 -3.77 27.68 -13.98
C LEU A 325 -4.28 29.10 -14.18
N THR A 326 -3.38 30.06 -14.08
CA THR A 326 -3.60 31.48 -14.30
C THR A 326 -2.74 31.99 -15.46
N ALA A 327 -2.96 33.24 -15.87
CA ALA A 327 -2.08 33.89 -16.83
C ALA A 327 -0.62 33.89 -16.37
N ALA A 328 -0.36 34.12 -15.07
CA ALA A 328 0.99 34.15 -14.51
C ALA A 328 1.71 32.79 -14.58
N ASP A 329 0.98 31.68 -14.45
CA ASP A 329 1.55 30.33 -14.59
C ASP A 329 1.99 30.02 -16.02
N VAL A 330 1.51 30.79 -17.01
CA VAL A 330 1.85 30.66 -18.43
C VAL A 330 2.90 31.69 -18.84
N THR A 331 2.80 32.93 -18.35
CA THR A 331 3.67 34.04 -18.77
C THR A 331 4.85 34.29 -17.86
N GLY A 332 4.83 33.77 -16.62
CA GLY A 332 5.81 34.07 -15.59
C GLY A 332 5.66 35.45 -14.94
N GLU A 333 4.66 36.24 -15.36
CA GLU A 333 4.42 37.61 -14.89
C GLU A 333 2.94 37.83 -14.56
N GLU A 334 2.65 38.58 -13.48
CA GLU A 334 1.29 39.07 -13.24
C GLU A 334 0.92 40.12 -14.31
N LEU A 335 -0.12 39.84 -15.09
CA LEU A 335 -0.58 40.74 -16.14
C LEU A 335 -1.63 41.73 -15.61
N PRO A 336 -1.53 43.04 -15.94
CA PRO A 336 -2.60 44.00 -15.66
C PRO A 336 -3.75 43.85 -16.67
N GLY A 337 -5.00 43.92 -16.18
CA GLY A 337 -6.21 43.83 -17.01
C GLY A 337 -7.07 42.61 -16.66
N PRO A 338 -8.11 42.29 -17.47
CA PRO A 338 -8.95 41.13 -17.22
C PRO A 338 -8.12 39.85 -17.25
N THR A 339 -8.27 39.02 -16.23
CA THR A 339 -7.48 37.80 -16.05
C THR A 339 -8.34 36.58 -16.34
N TRP A 340 -7.69 35.47 -16.69
CA TRP A 340 -8.37 34.19 -16.83
C TRP A 340 -7.85 33.20 -15.79
N ARG A 341 -8.75 32.31 -15.37
CA ARG A 341 -8.44 31.15 -14.53
C ARG A 341 -8.97 29.89 -15.20
N LEU A 342 -8.08 28.92 -15.42
CA LEU A 342 -8.42 27.60 -15.93
C LEU A 342 -8.29 26.58 -14.80
N GLN A 343 -9.42 26.12 -14.28
CA GLN A 343 -9.46 24.90 -13.49
C GLN A 343 -9.26 23.72 -14.44
N THR A 344 -8.24 22.90 -14.17
CA THR A 344 -7.85 21.74 -14.99
C THR A 344 -8.32 20.44 -14.33
N PRO A 345 -8.41 19.33 -15.08
CA PRO A 345 -8.66 18.00 -14.52
C PRO A 345 -7.41 17.36 -13.91
N LEU A 346 -6.32 18.11 -13.73
CA LEU A 346 -5.12 17.67 -13.05
C LEU A 346 -5.24 17.96 -11.55
N SER A 347 -4.52 17.21 -10.71
CA SER A 347 -4.51 17.48 -9.28
C SER A 347 -3.51 18.58 -8.92
N ALA A 348 -3.83 19.41 -7.92
CA ALA A 348 -2.95 20.45 -7.42
C ALA A 348 -1.81 19.91 -6.52
N PHE A 349 -1.78 18.61 -6.25
CA PHE A 349 -0.75 17.97 -5.44
C PHE A 349 -0.28 16.65 -6.08
N ASN A 350 0.83 16.13 -5.57
CA ASN A 350 1.36 14.83 -5.93
C ASN A 350 1.19 13.86 -4.76
N TRP A 351 0.72 12.64 -5.02
CA TRP A 351 0.47 11.63 -3.99
C TRP A 351 1.71 11.26 -3.19
N ALA A 352 2.91 11.44 -3.75
CA ALA A 352 4.14 11.22 -2.97
C ALA A 352 4.34 12.27 -1.86
N ASP A 353 3.77 13.47 -1.97
CA ASP A 353 3.88 14.52 -0.96
C ASP A 353 3.03 14.15 0.26
N ARG A 354 3.72 13.85 1.38
CA ARG A 354 3.10 13.25 2.57
C ARG A 354 1.94 14.07 3.13
N ASP A 355 2.13 15.38 3.30
CA ASP A 355 1.13 16.24 3.95
C ASP A 355 -0.11 16.46 3.06
N ASP A 356 0.07 16.58 1.75
CA ASP A 356 -1.04 16.72 0.82
C ASP A 356 -1.82 15.41 0.68
N ARG A 357 -1.11 14.27 0.62
CA ARG A 357 -1.71 12.93 0.68
C ARG A 357 -2.51 12.74 1.97
N TRP A 358 -1.93 13.09 3.12
CA TRP A 358 -2.59 13.00 4.42
C TRP A 358 -3.84 13.88 4.50
N ARG A 359 -3.75 15.12 3.99
CA ARG A 359 -4.90 16.02 3.92
C ARG A 359 -6.03 15.43 3.07
N TYR A 360 -5.71 14.90 1.89
CA TYR A 360 -6.71 14.24 1.04
C TYR A 360 -7.37 13.04 1.74
N ILE A 361 -6.57 12.16 2.35
CA ILE A 361 -7.07 10.99 3.07
C ILE A 361 -8.02 11.42 4.21
N THR A 362 -7.61 12.36 5.04
CA THR A 362 -8.36 12.76 6.24
C THR A 362 -9.56 13.64 5.96
N GLU A 363 -9.52 14.49 4.92
CA GLU A 363 -10.62 15.39 4.58
C GLU A 363 -11.62 14.79 3.58
N ARG A 364 -11.22 13.78 2.80
CA ARG A 364 -12.05 13.20 1.74
C ARG A 364 -12.34 11.72 1.94
N MET A 365 -11.31 10.89 2.08
CA MET A 365 -11.49 9.43 2.11
C MET A 365 -12.09 8.93 3.43
N VAL A 366 -11.50 9.33 4.56
CA VAL A 366 -11.97 8.92 5.89
C VAL A 366 -13.42 9.36 6.15
N PRO A 367 -13.82 10.61 5.87
CA PRO A 367 -15.20 11.04 6.07
C PRO A 367 -16.19 10.32 5.16
N ALA A 368 -15.84 10.06 3.89
CA ALA A 368 -16.70 9.32 2.96
C ALA A 368 -16.93 7.89 3.46
N TYR A 369 -15.85 7.18 3.82
CA TYR A 369 -15.95 5.83 4.38
C TYR A 369 -16.81 5.79 5.65
N ARG A 370 -16.55 6.69 6.60
CA ARG A 370 -17.32 6.80 7.85
C ARG A 370 -18.79 7.03 7.55
N TRP A 371 -19.08 7.99 6.67
CA TRP A 371 -20.44 8.31 6.28
C TRP A 371 -21.16 7.09 5.69
N THR A 372 -20.54 6.35 4.77
CA THR A 372 -21.14 5.13 4.19
C THR A 372 -21.38 4.06 5.25
N LYS A 373 -20.41 3.81 6.14
CA LYS A 373 -20.54 2.81 7.20
C LYS A 373 -21.67 3.14 8.16
N GLU A 374 -21.80 4.40 8.57
CA GLU A 374 -22.79 4.85 9.56
C GLU A 374 -24.19 5.04 8.98
N ASN A 375 -24.29 5.64 7.78
CA ASN A 375 -25.56 6.06 7.20
C ASN A 375 -26.09 5.08 6.13
N SER A 376 -25.26 4.17 5.64
CA SER A 376 -25.62 3.19 4.60
C SER A 376 -24.94 1.84 4.83
N PRO A 377 -25.13 1.21 6.01
CA PRO A 377 -24.39 0.00 6.40
C PRO A 377 -24.65 -1.20 5.46
N GLU A 378 -25.83 -1.28 4.82
CA GLU A 378 -26.11 -2.30 3.80
C GLU A 378 -25.25 -2.08 2.55
N GLN A 379 -25.10 -0.83 2.09
CA GLN A 379 -24.22 -0.48 0.98
C GLN A 379 -22.76 -0.76 1.32
N TRP A 380 -22.34 -0.42 2.55
CA TRP A 380 -21.00 -0.69 3.04
C TRP A 380 -20.68 -2.20 3.01
N ARG A 381 -21.56 -3.04 3.59
CA ARG A 381 -21.40 -4.50 3.56
C ARG A 381 -21.42 -5.06 2.14
N ALA A 382 -22.34 -4.58 1.30
CA ALA A 382 -22.46 -5.03 -0.08
C ALA A 382 -21.19 -4.72 -0.88
N ALA A 383 -20.63 -3.51 -0.73
CA ALA A 383 -19.39 -3.11 -1.39
C ALA A 383 -18.20 -3.97 -0.94
N MET A 384 -18.06 -4.26 0.36
CA MET A 384 -17.00 -5.13 0.88
C MET A 384 -17.16 -6.61 0.53
N SER A 385 -18.38 -7.05 0.22
CA SER A 385 -18.65 -8.48 -0.04
C SER A 385 -18.50 -8.86 -1.50
N VAL A 386 -18.24 -7.90 -2.40
CA VAL A 386 -17.95 -8.20 -3.81
C VAL A 386 -16.64 -8.99 -3.87
N PRO A 387 -16.51 -10.05 -4.68
CA PRO A 387 -15.22 -10.74 -4.84
C PRO A 387 -14.12 -9.77 -5.28
N ILE A 388 -12.93 -9.84 -4.67
CA ILE A 388 -11.89 -8.83 -4.86
C ILE A 388 -11.47 -8.67 -6.33
N ASP A 389 -11.42 -9.76 -7.09
CA ASP A 389 -11.05 -9.74 -8.51
C ASP A 389 -12.06 -8.93 -9.33
N GLN A 390 -13.35 -9.00 -8.96
CA GLN A 390 -14.40 -8.19 -9.61
C GLN A 390 -14.28 -6.72 -9.20
N GLN A 391 -13.92 -6.44 -7.94
CA GLN A 391 -13.66 -5.07 -7.51
C GLN A 391 -12.49 -4.49 -8.30
N ILE A 392 -11.34 -5.17 -8.35
CA ILE A 392 -10.15 -4.76 -9.11
C ILE A 392 -10.51 -4.56 -10.59
N LEU A 393 -11.20 -5.53 -11.22
CA LEU A 393 -11.63 -5.42 -12.61
C LEU A 393 -12.50 -4.17 -12.84
N SER A 394 -13.48 -3.91 -11.96
CA SER A 394 -14.34 -2.73 -12.06
C SER A 394 -13.56 -1.41 -11.97
N GLN A 395 -12.39 -1.44 -11.35
CA GLN A 395 -11.55 -0.27 -11.17
C GLN A 395 -10.55 -0.04 -12.31
N ARG A 396 -10.50 -0.94 -13.32
CA ARG A 396 -9.57 -0.82 -14.45
C ARG A 396 -9.90 0.40 -15.31
N ALA A 397 -8.86 1.14 -15.73
CA ALA A 397 -8.93 2.41 -16.45
C ALA A 397 -9.83 2.34 -17.69
N MET A 398 -9.78 1.25 -18.46
CA MET A 398 -10.64 1.06 -19.64
C MET A 398 -12.13 0.98 -19.30
N LEU A 399 -12.50 0.31 -18.21
CA LEU A 399 -13.90 0.23 -17.76
C LEU A 399 -14.36 1.54 -17.13
N ARG A 400 -13.43 2.27 -16.51
CA ARG A 400 -13.69 3.57 -15.88
C ARG A 400 -13.61 4.75 -16.82
N LEU A 401 -13.14 4.58 -18.05
CA LEU A 401 -12.90 5.68 -18.99
C LEU A 401 -14.11 6.62 -19.12
N PRO A 402 -15.37 6.16 -19.22
CA PRO A 402 -16.52 7.05 -19.24
C PRO A 402 -16.65 7.92 -17.97
N ALA A 403 -16.44 7.33 -16.79
CA ALA A 403 -16.51 8.05 -15.51
C ALA A 403 -15.35 9.06 -15.37
N VAL A 404 -14.15 8.68 -15.81
CA VAL A 404 -12.97 9.57 -15.85
C VAL A 404 -13.22 10.75 -16.79
N LEU A 405 -13.76 10.52 -17.99
CA LEU A 405 -14.08 11.60 -18.94
C LEU A 405 -15.16 12.54 -18.41
N GLN A 406 -16.18 12.02 -17.74
CA GLN A 406 -17.19 12.85 -17.07
C GLN A 406 -16.59 13.68 -15.94
N SER A 407 -15.69 13.09 -15.16
CA SER A 407 -14.92 13.77 -14.11
C SER A 407 -14.10 14.91 -14.70
N VAL A 408 -13.33 14.63 -15.77
CA VAL A 408 -12.56 15.62 -16.52
C VAL A 408 -13.44 16.80 -17.00
N ALA A 409 -14.61 16.49 -17.57
CA ALA A 409 -15.54 17.51 -18.06
C ALA A 409 -16.12 18.38 -16.93
N ARG A 410 -16.43 17.80 -15.76
CA ARG A 410 -16.94 18.55 -14.59
C ARG A 410 -15.89 19.48 -13.98
N THR A 411 -14.62 19.08 -14.02
CA THR A 411 -13.52 19.82 -13.39
C THR A 411 -12.96 20.90 -14.31
N THR A 412 -13.01 20.71 -15.62
CA THR A 412 -12.47 21.69 -16.58
C THR A 412 -13.38 22.92 -16.64
N LYS A 413 -12.92 24.06 -16.11
CA LYS A 413 -13.68 25.32 -16.09
C LYS A 413 -12.78 26.50 -16.41
N LEU A 414 -13.21 27.33 -17.35
CA LEU A 414 -12.57 28.60 -17.68
C LEU A 414 -13.43 29.75 -17.15
N THR A 415 -12.82 30.61 -16.33
CA THR A 415 -13.45 31.82 -15.79
C THR A 415 -12.65 33.04 -16.27
N TYR A 416 -13.36 34.11 -16.64
CA TYR A 416 -12.79 35.42 -16.93
C TYR A 416 -13.15 36.37 -15.78
N GLU A 417 -12.15 37.10 -15.27
CA GLU A 417 -12.26 38.05 -14.15
C GLU A 417 -11.95 39.48 -14.59
#